data_AF-A0A1F8S873-F1
#
_entry.id   AF-A0A1F8S873-F1
#
_cell.length_a   1.000
_cell.length_b   1.000
_cell.length_c   1.000
_cell.angle_alpha   90.00
_cell.angle_beta   90.00
_cell.angle_gamma   90.00
#
_symmetry.space_group_name_H-M   'P 1'
#
loop_
_entity.id
_entity.type
_entity.pdbx_description
1 polymer ?
#
loop_
_entity_poly.entity_id
_entity_poly.type
_entity_poly.pdbx_seq_one_letter_code
_entity_poly.pdbx_strand_id
1 'polypeptide(L)'
;MGIHYEEALRLWQAIGDDAEIANAFYNASFQYNVPARAGHDVADTDAARVGLQYIEQARDIYHRIGDRRGEANTLWGLGNYHYFRGFPGHGVDDFRQALAMFREIGDRTMEAWSLHMLGTGLVRNGEIREARSNIEHAIRHFHAAGDASGLTITFDDMSAVAVAEGDLPRAARLRGAARNLTTETGAELAGYVEDMFEAGVRPGVRSHMSEQDLARYGAEGAAMTLDEAIAYALEGSDPPGDGHLA
;
A
#
# COMPACT_ATOMS: atom_id res chain seq x y z
N MET A 1 -13.58 -18.77 -0.17
CA MET A 1 -13.59 -17.93 1.04
C MET A 1 -14.65 -16.80 0.99
N GLY A 2 -15.77 -16.98 0.24
CA GLY A 2 -16.84 -15.95 0.10
C GLY A 2 -18.09 -16.19 0.95
N ILE A 3 -18.20 -17.36 1.59
CA ILE A 3 -19.42 -17.78 2.30
C ILE A 3 -19.65 -16.97 3.60
N HIS A 4 -18.58 -16.47 4.24
CA HIS A 4 -18.69 -15.78 5.53
C HIS A 4 -19.21 -14.33 5.45
N TYR A 5 -18.95 -13.61 4.34
CA TYR A 5 -19.41 -12.21 4.20
C TYR A 5 -20.89 -12.11 3.87
N GLU A 6 -21.41 -12.97 3.00
CA GLU A 6 -22.84 -13.00 2.66
C GLU A 6 -23.70 -13.43 3.85
N GLU A 7 -23.21 -14.36 4.67
CA GLU A 7 -23.89 -14.84 5.87
C GLU A 7 -23.89 -13.78 6.98
N ALA A 8 -22.75 -13.11 7.22
CA ALA A 8 -22.67 -11.97 8.14
C ALA A 8 -23.60 -10.83 7.69
N LEU A 9 -23.61 -10.49 6.41
CA LEU A 9 -24.48 -9.44 5.85
C LEU A 9 -25.97 -9.73 6.09
N ARG A 10 -26.41 -10.98 5.88
CA ARG A 10 -27.80 -11.37 6.16
C ARG A 10 -28.16 -11.24 7.64
N LEU A 11 -27.24 -11.59 8.54
CA LEU A 11 -27.45 -11.47 9.99
C LEU A 11 -27.56 -10.01 10.42
N TRP A 12 -26.67 -9.14 9.92
CA TRP A 12 -26.71 -7.70 10.22
C TRP A 12 -27.98 -7.03 9.65
N GLN A 13 -28.40 -7.43 8.45
CA GLN A 13 -29.69 -7.00 7.88
C GLN A 13 -30.89 -7.45 8.73
N ALA A 14 -30.85 -8.65 9.30
CA ALA A 14 -31.92 -9.16 10.14
C ALA A 14 -32.04 -8.42 11.48
N ILE A 15 -30.93 -7.90 12.02
CA ILE A 15 -30.92 -7.15 13.28
C ILE A 15 -30.92 -5.62 13.11
N GLY A 16 -30.77 -5.12 11.88
CA GLY A 16 -30.86 -3.70 11.55
C GLY A 16 -29.64 -2.87 11.96
N ASP A 17 -28.45 -3.48 12.05
CA ASP A 17 -27.21 -2.77 12.39
C ASP A 17 -26.57 -2.17 11.12
N ASP A 18 -26.96 -0.94 10.81
CA ASP A 18 -26.49 -0.24 9.63
C ASP A 18 -24.95 -0.08 9.57
N ALA A 19 -24.29 0.08 10.72
CA ALA A 19 -22.83 0.22 10.77
C ALA A 19 -22.14 -1.09 10.37
N GLU A 20 -22.59 -2.21 10.91
CA GLU A 20 -22.01 -3.52 10.57
C GLU A 20 -22.35 -3.97 9.15
N ILE A 21 -23.51 -3.59 8.61
CA ILE A 21 -23.84 -3.78 7.19
C ILE A 21 -22.84 -3.02 6.31
N ALA A 22 -22.57 -1.75 6.63
CA ALA A 22 -21.63 -0.92 5.87
C ALA A 22 -20.20 -1.47 5.95
N ASN A 23 -19.76 -1.88 7.15
CA ASN A 23 -18.46 -2.54 7.36
C ASN A 23 -18.34 -3.82 6.52
N ALA A 24 -19.39 -4.64 6.48
CA ALA A 24 -19.41 -5.88 5.71
C ALA A 24 -19.28 -5.62 4.20
N PHE A 25 -20.04 -4.66 3.66
CA PHE A 25 -19.90 -4.26 2.25
C PHE A 25 -18.51 -3.73 1.94
N TYR A 26 -18.00 -2.80 2.75
CA TYR A 26 -16.68 -2.22 2.55
C TYR A 26 -15.58 -3.29 2.58
N ASN A 27 -15.60 -4.19 3.56
CA ASN A 27 -14.62 -5.27 3.69
C ASN A 27 -14.72 -6.28 2.54
N ALA A 28 -15.94 -6.63 2.11
CA ALA A 28 -16.16 -7.52 0.98
C ALA A 28 -15.60 -6.92 -0.31
N SER A 29 -15.65 -5.60 -0.50
CA SER A 29 -15.15 -4.94 -1.72
C SER A 29 -13.67 -5.25 -2.02
N PHE A 30 -12.83 -5.45 -1.00
CA PHE A 30 -11.41 -5.76 -1.18
C PHE A 30 -11.17 -7.12 -1.82
N GLN A 31 -12.09 -8.07 -1.69
CA GLN A 31 -12.01 -9.37 -2.37
C GLN A 31 -12.15 -9.24 -3.88
N TYR A 32 -12.70 -8.13 -4.36
CA TYR A 32 -13.02 -7.90 -5.77
C TYR A 32 -12.15 -6.81 -6.41
N ASN A 33 -11.71 -5.83 -5.62
CA ASN A 33 -10.98 -4.67 -6.11
C ASN A 33 -9.46 -4.80 -6.00
N VAL A 34 -8.95 -5.73 -5.19
CA VAL A 34 -7.52 -5.93 -4.97
C VAL A 34 -7.11 -7.29 -5.57
N PRO A 35 -6.45 -7.30 -6.75
CA PRO A 35 -6.19 -8.52 -7.52
C PRO A 35 -5.52 -9.66 -6.72
N ALA A 36 -4.59 -9.31 -5.82
CA ALA A 36 -3.86 -10.28 -4.99
C ALA A 36 -4.73 -11.01 -3.95
N ARG A 37 -5.88 -10.44 -3.56
CA ARG A 37 -6.78 -11.05 -2.55
C ARG A 37 -7.82 -11.99 -3.16
N ALA A 38 -7.96 -11.93 -4.48
CA ALA A 38 -9.09 -12.48 -5.21
C ALA A 38 -8.75 -13.78 -5.96
N GLY A 39 -7.47 -13.98 -6.31
CA GLY A 39 -7.09 -15.00 -7.31
C GLY A 39 -7.72 -14.73 -8.68
N HIS A 40 -8.24 -13.52 -8.89
CA HIS A 40 -8.86 -13.06 -10.13
C HIS A 40 -7.85 -12.23 -10.92
N ASP A 41 -7.89 -12.37 -12.24
CA ASP A 41 -7.10 -11.54 -13.16
C ASP A 41 -7.48 -10.06 -12.96
N VAL A 42 -6.50 -9.15 -13.03
CA VAL A 42 -6.73 -7.70 -13.06
C VAL A 42 -7.71 -7.31 -14.19
N ALA A 43 -7.80 -8.14 -15.22
CA ALA A 43 -8.75 -8.01 -16.33
C ALA A 43 -10.19 -8.45 -16.01
N ASP A 44 -10.49 -9.04 -14.85
CA ASP A 44 -11.85 -9.43 -14.46
C ASP A 44 -12.70 -8.19 -14.12
N THR A 45 -13.32 -7.65 -15.16
CA THR A 45 -14.15 -6.45 -15.09
C THR A 45 -15.45 -6.67 -14.31
N ASP A 46 -15.94 -7.91 -14.26
CA ASP A 46 -17.20 -8.22 -13.58
C ASP A 46 -16.99 -8.28 -12.07
N ALA A 47 -15.92 -8.94 -11.61
CA ALA A 47 -15.52 -8.90 -10.21
C ALA A 47 -15.31 -7.45 -9.75
N ALA A 48 -14.51 -6.67 -10.48
CA ALA A 48 -14.24 -5.28 -10.12
C ALA A 48 -15.52 -4.42 -10.06
N ARG A 49 -16.52 -4.68 -10.91
CA ARG A 49 -17.81 -3.98 -10.85
C ARG A 49 -18.58 -4.34 -9.58
N VAL A 50 -18.54 -5.58 -9.12
CA VAL A 50 -19.13 -5.99 -7.82
C VAL A 50 -18.43 -5.27 -6.67
N GLY A 51 -17.11 -5.20 -6.69
CA GLY A 51 -16.36 -4.47 -5.66
C GLY A 51 -16.69 -2.98 -5.61
N LEU A 52 -16.87 -2.34 -6.76
CA LEU A 52 -17.33 -0.94 -6.81
C LEU A 52 -18.74 -0.78 -6.22
N GLN A 53 -19.67 -1.67 -6.58
CA GLN A 53 -21.04 -1.65 -6.04
C GLN A 53 -21.05 -1.78 -4.50
N TYR A 54 -20.19 -2.64 -3.94
CA TYR A 54 -20.07 -2.75 -2.49
C TYR A 54 -19.49 -1.49 -1.83
N ILE A 55 -18.54 -0.80 -2.46
CA ILE A 55 -18.06 0.50 -1.95
C ILE A 55 -19.19 1.52 -1.96
N GLU A 56 -19.98 1.59 -3.04
CA GLU A 56 -21.12 2.51 -3.16
C GLU A 56 -22.19 2.24 -2.10
N GLN A 57 -22.54 0.97 -1.87
CA GLN A 57 -23.50 0.57 -0.84
C GLN A 57 -23.01 0.92 0.57
N ALA A 58 -21.74 0.66 0.88
CA ALA A 58 -21.15 1.05 2.16
C ALA A 58 -21.18 2.57 2.34
N ARG A 59 -20.82 3.33 1.30
CA ARG A 59 -20.80 4.80 1.32
C ARG A 59 -22.18 5.39 1.60
N ASP A 60 -23.21 4.89 0.93
CA ASP A 60 -24.58 5.37 1.13
C ASP A 60 -25.07 5.14 2.57
N ILE A 61 -24.68 4.01 3.16
CA ILE A 61 -25.04 3.69 4.55
C ILE A 61 -24.24 4.55 5.53
N TYR A 62 -22.91 4.63 5.40
CA TYR A 62 -22.07 5.49 6.26
C TYR A 62 -22.54 6.94 6.23
N HIS A 63 -22.90 7.44 5.04
CA HIS A 63 -23.45 8.77 4.90
C HIS A 63 -24.77 8.94 5.66
N ARG A 64 -25.71 7.99 5.50
CA ARG A 64 -27.01 8.01 6.17
C ARG A 64 -26.90 7.99 7.69
N ILE A 65 -25.91 7.27 8.24
CA ILE A 65 -25.70 7.18 9.70
C ILE A 65 -24.73 8.25 10.24
N GLY A 66 -24.14 9.07 9.36
CA GLY A 66 -23.19 10.12 9.74
C GLY A 66 -21.81 9.61 10.18
N ASP A 67 -21.40 8.41 9.73
CA ASP A 67 -20.08 7.86 10.04
C ASP A 67 -18.99 8.46 9.13
N ARG A 68 -18.31 9.48 9.64
CA ARG A 68 -17.25 10.18 8.92
C ARG A 68 -16.02 9.31 8.66
N ARG A 69 -15.70 8.36 9.55
CA ARG A 69 -14.58 7.42 9.35
C ARG A 69 -14.92 6.44 8.24
N GLY A 70 -16.15 5.92 8.24
CA GLY A 70 -16.70 5.08 7.18
C GLY A 70 -16.72 5.77 5.81
N GLU A 71 -17.14 7.03 5.75
CA GLU A 71 -17.04 7.83 4.51
C GLU A 71 -15.59 7.93 4.01
N ALA A 72 -14.63 8.24 4.88
CA ALA A 72 -13.21 8.31 4.51
C ALA A 72 -12.66 6.96 4.02
N ASN A 73 -13.07 5.86 4.67
CA ASN A 73 -12.75 4.50 4.24
C ASN A 73 -13.23 4.25 2.81
N THR A 74 -14.46 4.65 2.47
CA THR A 74 -14.98 4.43 1.11
C THR A 74 -14.21 5.18 0.03
N LEU A 75 -13.72 6.39 0.31
CA LEU A 75 -12.80 7.11 -0.59
C LEU A 75 -11.48 6.37 -0.75
N TRP A 76 -10.90 5.84 0.34
CA TRP A 76 -9.69 5.03 0.26
C TRP A 76 -9.92 3.73 -0.55
N GLY A 77 -11.10 3.12 -0.42
CA GLY A 77 -11.53 1.98 -1.25
C GLY A 77 -11.67 2.33 -2.73
N LEU A 78 -12.28 3.48 -3.06
CA LEU A 78 -12.36 3.98 -4.45
C LEU A 78 -10.98 4.25 -5.04
N GLY A 79 -10.08 4.82 -4.24
CA GLY A 79 -8.70 5.04 -4.66
C GLY A 79 -8.00 3.73 -5.04
N ASN A 80 -8.18 2.68 -4.24
CA ASN A 80 -7.68 1.34 -4.56
C ASN A 80 -8.29 0.81 -5.85
N TYR A 81 -9.62 0.90 -6.00
CA TYR A 81 -10.31 0.50 -7.23
C TYR A 81 -9.71 1.20 -8.46
N HIS A 82 -9.65 2.53 -8.48
CA HIS A 82 -9.09 3.27 -9.61
C HIS A 82 -7.63 2.94 -9.88
N TYR A 83 -6.83 2.81 -8.82
CA TYR A 83 -5.44 2.41 -8.92
C TYR A 83 -5.30 1.05 -9.62
N PHE A 84 -5.92 -0.02 -9.13
CA PHE A 84 -5.76 -1.35 -9.74
C PHE A 84 -6.38 -1.45 -11.14
N ARG A 85 -7.36 -0.60 -11.46
CA ARG A 85 -8.00 -0.55 -12.79
C ARG A 85 -7.25 0.29 -13.82
N GLY A 86 -6.05 0.78 -13.50
CA GLY A 86 -5.22 1.52 -14.45
C GLY A 86 -5.58 3.00 -14.57
N PHE A 87 -6.29 3.56 -13.60
CA PHE A 87 -6.63 4.98 -13.51
C PHE A 87 -5.94 5.66 -12.32
N PRO A 88 -4.58 5.66 -12.26
CA PRO A 88 -3.85 6.15 -11.09
C PRO A 88 -4.13 7.63 -10.76
N GLY A 89 -4.44 8.48 -11.75
CA GLY A 89 -4.88 9.87 -11.53
C GLY A 89 -6.15 9.98 -10.67
N HIS A 90 -7.21 9.26 -11.01
CA HIS A 90 -8.43 9.23 -10.20
C HIS A 90 -8.16 8.64 -8.82
N GLY A 91 -7.32 7.61 -8.74
CA GLY A 91 -6.95 7.01 -7.46
C GLY A 91 -6.22 8.00 -6.54
N VAL A 92 -5.30 8.80 -7.09
CA VAL A 92 -4.60 9.87 -6.36
C VAL A 92 -5.58 10.89 -5.78
N ASP A 93 -6.58 11.31 -6.54
CA ASP A 93 -7.58 12.28 -6.07
C ASP A 93 -8.45 11.71 -4.95
N ASP A 94 -8.84 10.44 -5.04
CA ASP A 94 -9.59 9.75 -3.99
C ASP A 94 -8.75 9.58 -2.71
N PHE A 95 -7.48 9.17 -2.84
CA PHE A 95 -6.56 9.03 -1.71
C PHE A 95 -6.28 10.37 -1.02
N ARG A 96 -6.16 11.46 -1.77
CA ARG A 96 -6.00 12.82 -1.20
C ARG A 96 -7.22 13.22 -0.37
N GLN A 97 -8.43 12.94 -0.85
CA GLN A 97 -9.66 13.23 -0.11
C GLN A 97 -9.77 12.38 1.16
N ALA A 98 -9.50 11.08 1.06
CA ALA A 98 -9.46 10.18 2.21
C ALA A 98 -8.44 10.65 3.26
N LEU A 99 -7.22 10.99 2.83
CA LEU A 99 -6.16 11.50 3.68
C LEU A 99 -6.58 12.78 4.43
N ALA A 100 -7.24 13.72 3.75
CA ALA A 100 -7.73 14.94 4.37
C ALA A 100 -8.76 14.63 5.48
N MET A 101 -9.69 13.70 5.22
CA MET A 101 -10.69 13.29 6.21
C MET A 101 -10.08 12.56 7.40
N PHE A 102 -9.16 11.61 7.16
CA PHE A 102 -8.47 10.90 8.25
C PHE A 102 -7.66 11.84 9.13
N ARG A 103 -7.04 12.87 8.55
CA ARG A 103 -6.38 13.95 9.31
C ARG A 103 -7.37 14.76 10.14
N GLU A 104 -8.50 15.14 9.57
CA GLU A 104 -9.54 15.91 10.26
C GLU A 104 -10.06 15.17 11.50
N ILE A 105 -10.30 13.86 11.38
CA ILE A 105 -10.81 13.03 12.49
C ILE A 105 -9.71 12.47 13.40
N GLY A 106 -8.43 12.75 13.11
CA GLY A 106 -7.29 12.32 13.93
C GLY A 106 -6.92 10.83 13.83
N ASP A 107 -7.33 10.15 12.76
CA ASP A 107 -7.05 8.74 12.52
C ASP A 107 -5.64 8.53 11.95
N ARG A 108 -4.65 8.44 12.83
CA ARG A 108 -3.22 8.36 12.45
C ARG A 108 -2.85 7.09 11.70
N THR A 109 -3.55 5.98 11.96
CA THR A 109 -3.31 4.72 11.26
C THR A 109 -3.74 4.85 9.81
N MET A 110 -4.98 5.27 9.54
CA MET A 110 -5.44 5.43 8.17
C MET A 110 -4.81 6.62 7.44
N GLU A 111 -4.32 7.62 8.17
CA GLU A 111 -3.44 8.65 7.61
C GLU A 111 -2.18 8.02 6.97
N ALA A 112 -1.49 7.12 7.68
CA ALA A 112 -0.31 6.42 7.17
C ALA A 112 -0.65 5.54 5.96
N TRP A 113 -1.75 4.77 6.05
CA TRP A 113 -2.26 3.95 4.94
C TRP A 113 -2.74 4.77 3.73
N SER A 114 -3.14 6.03 3.93
CA SER A 114 -3.48 6.91 2.81
C SER A 114 -2.24 7.53 2.18
N LEU A 115 -1.23 7.88 2.98
CA LEU A 115 0.03 8.45 2.51
C LEU A 115 0.81 7.49 1.61
N HIS A 116 0.93 6.21 1.98
CA HIS A 116 1.67 5.26 1.13
C HIS A 116 0.92 4.95 -0.17
N MET A 117 -0.41 4.79 -0.14
CA MET A 117 -1.23 4.60 -1.36
C MET A 117 -1.23 5.84 -2.26
N LEU A 118 -1.20 7.04 -1.69
CA LEU A 118 -1.02 8.27 -2.45
C LEU A 118 0.36 8.29 -3.12
N GLY A 119 1.43 8.00 -2.39
CA GLY A 119 2.78 7.98 -2.94
C GLY A 119 2.94 6.95 -4.07
N THR A 120 2.41 5.76 -3.84
CA THR A 120 2.19 4.70 -4.83
C THR A 120 1.53 5.18 -6.13
N GLY A 121 0.40 5.89 -6.02
CA GLY A 121 -0.34 6.40 -7.19
C GLY A 121 0.46 7.47 -7.92
N LEU A 122 1.12 8.36 -7.17
CA LEU A 122 1.95 9.43 -7.70
C LEU A 122 3.18 8.88 -8.47
N VAL A 123 3.81 7.79 -8.02
CA VAL A 123 4.88 7.12 -8.80
C VAL A 123 4.37 6.74 -10.19
N ARG A 124 3.17 6.15 -10.29
CA ARG A 124 2.58 5.74 -11.57
C ARG A 124 2.17 6.91 -12.45
N ASN A 125 1.81 8.05 -11.85
CA ASN A 125 1.56 9.29 -12.57
C ASN A 125 2.86 10.02 -12.99
N GLY A 126 4.03 9.57 -12.55
CA GLY A 126 5.32 10.25 -12.79
C GLY A 126 5.58 11.44 -11.86
N GLU A 127 4.79 11.62 -10.80
CA GLU A 127 4.89 12.71 -9.82
C GLU A 127 5.87 12.35 -8.68
N ILE A 128 7.11 11.99 -9.07
CA ILE A 128 8.06 11.27 -8.20
C ILE A 128 8.45 12.02 -6.93
N ARG A 129 8.62 13.35 -7.01
CA ARG A 129 8.99 14.17 -5.84
C ARG A 129 7.88 14.18 -4.77
N GLU A 130 6.63 14.30 -5.21
CA GLU A 130 5.50 14.27 -4.29
C GLU A 130 5.28 12.87 -3.74
N ALA A 131 5.49 11.84 -4.56
CA ALA A 131 5.42 10.45 -4.14
C ALA A 131 6.37 10.17 -2.97
N ARG A 132 7.66 10.50 -3.16
CA ARG A 132 8.71 10.41 -2.14
C ARG A 132 8.30 11.06 -0.83
N SER A 133 7.89 12.33 -0.88
CA SER A 133 7.47 13.07 0.32
C SER A 133 6.33 12.37 1.07
N ASN A 134 5.34 11.84 0.37
CA ASN A 134 4.24 11.12 1.02
C ASN A 134 4.69 9.79 1.64
N ILE A 135 5.54 9.02 0.95
CA ILE A 135 6.08 7.76 1.47
C ILE A 135 6.98 8.00 2.68
N GLU A 136 7.81 9.05 2.68
CA GLU A 136 8.62 9.44 3.85
C GLU A 136 7.75 9.79 5.06
N HIS A 137 6.62 10.46 4.87
CA HIS A 137 5.65 10.67 5.95
C HIS A 137 5.05 9.34 6.42
N ALA A 138 4.67 8.44 5.52
CA ALA A 138 4.16 7.12 5.88
C ALA A 138 5.18 6.33 6.73
N ILE A 139 6.46 6.31 6.33
CA ILE A 139 7.56 5.67 7.09
C ILE A 139 7.60 6.21 8.51
N ARG A 140 7.57 7.54 8.69
CA ARG A 140 7.60 8.15 10.03
C ARG A 140 6.40 7.74 10.89
N HIS A 141 5.21 7.63 10.29
CA HIS A 141 4.02 7.19 11.01
C HIS A 141 4.10 5.71 11.41
N PHE A 142 4.48 4.83 10.47
CA PHE A 142 4.59 3.40 10.75
C PHE A 142 5.70 3.10 11.76
N HIS A 143 6.82 3.81 11.68
CA HIS A 143 7.88 3.74 12.69
C HIS A 143 7.37 4.13 14.07
N ALA A 144 6.69 5.29 14.19
CA ALA A 144 6.14 5.74 15.47
C ALA A 144 5.09 4.76 16.05
N ALA A 145 4.39 4.02 15.19
CA ALA A 145 3.40 3.01 15.57
C ALA A 145 4.00 1.62 15.86
N GLY A 146 5.29 1.40 15.59
CA GLY A 146 5.90 0.06 15.63
C GLY A 146 5.32 -0.90 14.58
N ASP A 147 4.79 -0.38 13.49
CA ASP A 147 4.13 -1.15 12.43
C ASP A 147 5.16 -1.68 11.43
N ALA A 148 5.70 -2.87 11.70
CA ALA A 148 6.64 -3.55 10.82
C ALA A 148 6.06 -3.84 9.43
N SER A 149 4.75 -4.05 9.34
CA SER A 149 4.06 -4.32 8.07
C SER A 149 4.06 -3.08 7.18
N GLY A 150 3.65 -1.95 7.74
CA GLY A 150 3.69 -0.65 7.07
C GLY A 150 5.11 -0.25 6.66
N LEU A 151 6.10 -0.47 7.54
CA LEU A 151 7.51 -0.22 7.22
C LEU A 151 8.00 -1.05 6.04
N THR A 152 7.70 -2.35 6.03
CA THR A 152 8.04 -3.26 4.92
C THR A 152 7.49 -2.75 3.59
N ILE A 153 6.20 -2.41 3.56
CA ILE A 153 5.53 -1.89 2.36
C ILE A 153 6.16 -0.57 1.91
N THR A 154 6.45 0.34 2.83
CA THR A 154 7.01 1.65 2.48
C THR A 154 8.47 1.59 2.01
N PHE A 155 9.25 0.58 2.42
CA PHE A 155 10.57 0.32 1.84
C PHE A 155 10.46 -0.12 0.38
N ASP A 156 9.50 -0.98 0.05
CA ASP A 156 9.21 -1.33 -1.34
C ASP A 156 8.66 -0.15 -2.15
N ASP A 157 7.80 0.68 -1.55
CA ASP A 157 7.33 1.92 -2.18
C ASP A 157 8.50 2.87 -2.51
N MET A 158 9.47 3.01 -1.59
CA MET A 158 10.66 3.82 -1.81
C MET A 158 11.63 3.17 -2.81
N SER A 159 11.64 1.84 -2.91
CA SER A 159 12.34 1.13 -3.99
C SER A 159 11.77 1.49 -5.35
N ALA A 160 10.45 1.54 -5.49
CA ALA A 160 9.80 1.98 -6.73
C ALA A 160 10.10 3.45 -7.08
N VAL A 161 10.17 4.33 -6.08
CA VAL A 161 10.66 5.71 -6.25
C VAL A 161 12.09 5.71 -6.80
N ALA A 162 13.00 4.94 -6.20
CA ALA A 162 14.40 4.88 -6.62
C ALA A 162 14.56 4.33 -8.06
N VAL A 163 13.73 3.36 -8.46
CA VAL A 163 13.67 2.91 -9.87
C VAL A 163 13.25 4.05 -10.78
N ALA A 164 12.20 4.80 -10.43
CA ALA A 164 11.71 5.92 -11.24
C ALA A 164 12.73 7.07 -11.37
N GLU A 165 13.62 7.22 -10.39
CA GLU A 165 14.74 8.17 -10.41
C GLU A 165 15.99 7.64 -11.12
N GLY A 166 16.03 6.35 -11.45
CA GLY A 166 17.17 5.69 -12.07
C GLY A 166 18.27 5.23 -11.10
N ASP A 167 18.05 5.31 -9.80
CA ASP A 167 18.96 4.81 -8.76
C ASP A 167 18.67 3.33 -8.45
N LEU A 168 19.11 2.48 -9.38
CA LEU A 168 18.88 1.04 -9.33
C LEU A 168 19.59 0.36 -8.12
N PRO A 169 20.84 0.70 -7.75
CA PRO A 169 21.45 0.19 -6.52
C PRO A 169 20.63 0.52 -5.27
N ARG A 170 20.14 1.76 -5.15
CA ARG A 170 19.29 2.14 -4.02
C ARG A 170 17.98 1.38 -3.98
N ALA A 171 17.33 1.20 -5.13
CA ALA A 171 16.13 0.38 -5.22
C ALA A 171 16.38 -1.06 -4.72
N ALA A 172 17.48 -1.68 -5.15
CA ALA A 172 17.83 -3.03 -4.73
C ALA A 172 18.13 -3.14 -3.23
N ARG A 173 18.80 -2.14 -2.63
CA ARG A 173 19.02 -2.09 -1.17
C ARG A 173 17.73 -1.93 -0.37
N LEU A 174 16.86 -0.99 -0.76
CA LEU A 174 15.56 -0.80 -0.09
C LEU A 174 14.70 -2.06 -0.12
N ARG A 175 14.72 -2.74 -1.27
CA ARG A 175 14.09 -4.04 -1.43
C ARG A 175 14.71 -5.13 -0.56
N GLY A 176 16.03 -5.14 -0.43
CA GLY A 176 16.76 -6.01 0.50
C GLY A 176 16.32 -5.82 1.95
N ALA A 177 16.25 -4.56 2.39
CA ALA A 177 15.82 -4.19 3.73
C ALA A 177 14.37 -4.62 4.02
N ALA A 178 13.44 -4.41 3.07
CA ALA A 178 12.05 -4.85 3.18
C ALA A 178 11.94 -6.37 3.46
N ARG A 179 12.76 -7.17 2.78
CA ARG A 179 12.76 -8.63 2.91
C ARG A 179 13.41 -9.13 4.19
N ASN A 180 14.47 -8.46 4.65
CA ASN A 180 15.05 -8.78 5.94
C ASN A 180 14.02 -8.53 7.05
N LEU A 181 13.35 -7.38 7.02
CA LEU A 181 12.30 -7.04 7.99
C LEU A 181 11.14 -8.06 7.99
N THR A 182 10.72 -8.52 6.81
CA THR A 182 9.72 -9.60 6.68
C THR A 182 10.20 -10.88 7.37
N THR A 183 11.46 -11.26 7.14
CA THR A 183 12.06 -12.49 7.70
C THR A 183 12.20 -12.40 9.22
N GLU A 184 12.61 -11.25 9.75
CA GLU A 184 12.79 -11.03 11.19
C GLU A 184 11.46 -10.97 11.94
N THR A 185 10.44 -10.37 11.35
CA THR A 185 9.15 -10.12 12.02
C THR A 185 8.11 -11.20 11.77
N GLY A 186 8.33 -12.05 10.76
CA GLY A 186 7.34 -13.03 10.31
C GLY A 186 6.10 -12.39 9.68
N ALA A 187 6.14 -11.09 9.39
CA ALA A 187 5.08 -10.43 8.63
C ALA A 187 5.11 -10.99 7.20
N GLU A 188 4.28 -11.98 6.88
CA GLU A 188 4.20 -12.65 5.57
C GLU A 188 3.62 -11.72 4.48
N LEU A 189 4.18 -10.51 4.33
CA LEU A 189 3.79 -9.50 3.35
C LEU A 189 4.70 -9.50 2.13
N ALA A 190 5.94 -9.99 2.22
CA ALA A 190 6.88 -9.98 1.09
C ALA A 190 6.36 -10.77 -0.13
N GLY A 191 5.71 -11.92 0.07
CA GLY A 191 5.08 -12.66 -1.03
C GLY A 191 3.86 -11.93 -1.62
N TYR A 192 3.04 -11.34 -0.75
CA TYR A 192 1.84 -10.57 -1.11
C TYR A 192 2.16 -9.31 -1.95
N VAL A 193 3.23 -8.62 -1.56
CA VAL A 193 3.73 -7.39 -2.19
C VAL A 193 4.50 -7.70 -3.48
N GLU A 194 5.35 -8.73 -3.51
CA GLU A 194 6.07 -9.14 -4.73
C GLU A 194 5.07 -9.58 -5.83
N ASP A 195 4.11 -10.46 -5.53
CA ASP A 195 3.16 -10.93 -6.55
C ASP A 195 2.25 -9.80 -7.08
N MET A 196 1.90 -8.83 -6.23
CA MET A 196 1.12 -7.65 -6.62
C MET A 196 1.92 -6.67 -7.49
N PHE A 197 3.24 -6.55 -7.27
CA PHE A 197 4.08 -5.58 -7.96
C PHE A 197 4.78 -6.14 -9.19
N GLU A 198 5.05 -7.44 -9.24
CA GLU A 198 5.57 -8.14 -10.44
C GLU A 198 4.52 -8.27 -11.56
N ALA A 199 3.23 -8.13 -11.25
CA ALA A 199 2.14 -8.06 -12.22
C ALA A 199 2.08 -6.75 -13.04
N GLY A 200 3.13 -5.91 -13.00
CA GLY A 200 3.25 -4.72 -13.85
C GLY A 200 2.53 -3.47 -13.35
N VAL A 201 2.13 -3.43 -12.08
CA VAL A 201 1.41 -2.28 -11.52
C VAL A 201 2.35 -1.11 -11.21
N ARG A 202 3.64 -1.37 -10.91
CA ARG A 202 4.67 -0.34 -10.66
C ARG A 202 6.06 -0.76 -11.18
N PRO A 203 7.00 0.18 -11.33
CA PRO A 203 8.37 -0.14 -11.72
C PRO A 203 9.05 -1.05 -10.71
N GLY A 204 9.62 -2.18 -11.17
CA GLY A 204 10.34 -3.14 -10.34
C GLY A 204 11.82 -3.21 -10.71
N VAL A 205 12.72 -3.22 -9.73
CA VAL A 205 14.18 -3.17 -9.97
C VAL A 205 14.71 -4.41 -10.72
N ARG A 206 14.06 -5.58 -10.58
CA ARG A 206 14.47 -6.87 -11.18
C ARG A 206 14.68 -6.79 -12.71
N SER A 207 13.84 -6.04 -13.42
CA SER A 207 13.91 -5.92 -14.88
C SER A 207 14.98 -4.94 -15.38
N HIS A 208 15.69 -4.26 -14.48
CA HIS A 208 16.61 -3.17 -14.82
C HIS A 208 18.07 -3.45 -14.44
N MET A 209 18.38 -4.58 -13.80
CA MET A 209 19.75 -4.94 -13.41
C MET A 209 20.01 -6.44 -13.52
N SER A 210 21.29 -6.83 -13.50
CA SER A 210 21.68 -8.24 -13.51
C SER A 210 21.24 -8.94 -12.22
N GLU A 211 21.01 -10.26 -12.27
CA GLU A 211 20.73 -11.05 -11.06
C GLU A 211 21.86 -10.96 -10.03
N GLN A 212 23.11 -10.85 -10.49
CA GLN A 212 24.29 -10.71 -9.63
C GLN A 212 24.27 -9.38 -8.87
N ASP A 213 24.00 -8.26 -9.55
CA ASP A 213 23.93 -6.95 -8.92
C ASP A 213 22.72 -6.84 -7.99
N LEU A 214 21.59 -7.41 -8.39
CA LEU A 214 20.40 -7.48 -7.56
C LEU A 214 20.65 -8.26 -6.27
N ALA A 215 21.34 -9.39 -6.36
CA ALA A 215 21.71 -10.19 -5.19
C ALA A 215 22.68 -9.42 -4.30
N ARG A 216 23.69 -8.77 -4.88
CA ARG A 216 24.68 -7.97 -4.15
C ARG A 216 24.03 -6.82 -3.40
N TYR A 217 23.36 -5.91 -4.09
CA TYR A 217 22.73 -4.73 -3.46
C TYR A 217 21.58 -5.13 -2.56
N GLY A 218 20.84 -6.19 -2.90
CA GLY A 218 19.84 -6.77 -2.01
C GLY A 218 20.43 -7.26 -0.69
N ALA A 219 21.60 -7.92 -0.72
CA ALA A 219 22.30 -8.36 0.48
C ALA A 219 22.81 -7.17 1.32
N GLU A 220 23.34 -6.13 0.67
CA GLU A 220 23.75 -4.89 1.36
C GLU A 220 22.57 -4.23 2.09
N GLY A 221 21.39 -4.20 1.46
CA GLY A 221 20.17 -3.71 2.11
C GLY A 221 19.66 -4.60 3.24
N ALA A 222 19.73 -5.92 3.05
CA ALA A 222 19.31 -6.90 4.05
C ALA A 222 20.21 -6.91 5.31
N ALA A 223 21.44 -6.42 5.19
CA ALA A 223 22.37 -6.30 6.31
C ALA A 223 22.08 -5.08 7.22
N MET A 224 21.23 -4.15 6.79
CA MET A 224 20.85 -2.98 7.60
C MET A 224 19.99 -3.41 8.79
N THR A 225 20.29 -2.84 9.95
CA THR A 225 19.34 -2.80 11.07
C THR A 225 18.08 -2.02 10.68
N LEU A 226 16.99 -2.19 11.45
CA LEU A 226 15.76 -1.44 11.17
C LEU A 226 15.99 0.09 11.16
N ASP A 227 16.75 0.61 12.13
CA ASP A 227 17.03 2.05 12.23
C ASP A 227 17.86 2.54 11.04
N GLU A 228 18.85 1.77 10.60
CA GLU A 228 19.65 2.08 9.40
C GLU A 228 18.80 2.04 8.13
N ALA A 229 17.90 1.07 7.99
CA ALA A 229 16.98 0.98 6.86
C ALA A 229 16.01 2.16 6.80
N ILE A 230 15.48 2.59 7.96
CA ILE A 230 14.62 3.78 8.06
C ILE A 230 15.41 5.04 7.67
N ALA A 231 16.60 5.24 8.24
CA ALA A 231 17.45 6.38 7.92
C ALA A 231 17.80 6.39 6.43
N TYR A 232 18.20 5.24 5.88
CA TYR A 232 18.53 5.09 4.46
C TYR A 232 17.34 5.43 3.56
N ALA A 233 16.13 4.99 3.90
CA ALA A 233 14.92 5.30 3.16
C ALA A 233 14.57 6.81 3.18
N LEU A 234 14.84 7.51 4.29
CA LEU A 234 14.53 8.92 4.47
C LEU A 234 15.60 9.89 3.94
N GLU A 235 16.88 9.51 3.88
CA GLU A 235 18.00 10.45 3.66
C GLU A 235 18.49 10.57 2.21
N GLY A 236 18.10 9.67 1.32
CA GLY A 236 18.35 9.88 -0.11
C GLY A 236 19.83 9.95 -0.54
N SER A 237 20.73 9.03 -0.12
CA SER A 237 22.04 8.68 -0.74
C SER A 237 22.70 7.50 0.02
N ASP A 238 23.75 6.88 -0.55
CA ASP A 238 24.41 5.62 -0.14
C ASP A 238 24.49 5.36 1.38
N PRO A 239 24.33 4.09 1.82
CA PRO A 239 24.58 3.74 3.21
C PRO A 239 26.04 4.07 3.55
N PRO A 240 26.40 4.29 4.83
CA PRO A 240 27.79 4.49 5.21
C PRO A 240 28.62 3.30 4.71
N GLY A 241 29.29 3.50 3.57
CA GLY A 241 30.08 2.47 2.93
C GLY A 241 31.15 2.04 3.92
N ASP A 242 31.22 0.74 4.18
CA ASP A 242 32.27 0.12 4.97
C ASP A 242 33.60 0.76 4.57
N GLY A 243 34.17 1.50 5.51
CA GLY A 243 35.48 2.11 5.36
C GLY A 243 36.45 0.99 5.04
N HIS A 244 36.88 0.92 3.78
CA HIS A 244 38.07 0.18 3.43
C HIS A 244 39.23 0.80 4.22
N LEU A 245 39.60 0.11 5.30
CA LEU A 245 40.91 0.21 5.92
C LEU A 245 41.95 -0.11 4.84
N ALA A 246 42.58 0.94 4.34
CA ALA A 246 43.88 0.90 3.71
C ALA A 246 44.85 1.71 4.58
#